data_AF-A0A3C0QK71-F1
#
_entry.id   AF-A0A3C0QK71-F1
#
_cell.length_a   1.000
_cell.length_b   1.000
_cell.length_c   1.000
_cell.angle_alpha   90.00
_cell.angle_beta   90.00
_cell.angle_gamma   90.00
#
_symmetry.space_group_name_H-M   'P 1'
#
loop_
_entity.id
_entity.type
_entity.pdbx_description
1 polymer ?
#
loop_
_entity_poly.entity_id
_entity_poly.type
_entity_poly.pdbx_seq_one_letter_code
_entity_poly.pdbx_strand_id
1 'polypeptide(L)'
;MDLSFEMNAILATGLIIVIGLLGGFTARKLKFPTISGYIIIGIIISLLNIIPREIVDGELNIITDISLGIIGYLVGGGLYLKKLKKFGKSIAIITPFEALGAWVFVTISVLFLGPFLIGTGVSNPTSFYSYLPMAIILGAISCATAPAATLAIVREYEAIGPFTTTLLAIIVLDDAIAVIAYSVGSNVSESLITGFQNISLYRMLAIPIIDIVGSILLGTILGFGLTYIGRFIKKKPQLLAIVGGAIFLCVGVSNAFGLSSILANMTMGFIIVNRMKNNEDMFGVINNIEGIIFAMF
;
A
#
# COMPACT_ATOMS: atom_id res chain seq x y z
N MET A 1 11.88 44.77 -0.62
CA MET A 1 11.97 43.44 -1.26
C MET A 1 11.51 42.46 -0.20
N ASP A 2 10.21 42.24 -0.12
CA ASP A 2 9.68 41.12 0.66
C ASP A 2 10.05 39.87 -0.11
N LEU A 3 11.15 39.23 0.29
CA LEU A 3 11.45 37.85 -0.07
C LEU A 3 10.41 36.99 0.66
N SER A 4 9.18 36.96 0.17
CA SER A 4 8.19 35.96 0.59
C SER A 4 8.74 34.62 0.14
N PHE A 5 9.34 33.91 1.07
CA PHE A 5 9.80 32.55 0.86
C PHE A 5 8.58 31.66 0.65
N GLU A 6 8.23 31.43 -0.61
CA GLU A 6 7.17 30.50 -0.97
C GLU A 6 7.75 29.08 -1.05
N MET A 7 7.30 28.23 -0.13
CA MET A 7 7.54 26.80 -0.18
C MET A 7 6.92 26.24 -1.47
N ASN A 8 7.63 25.38 -2.19
CA ASN A 8 7.11 24.65 -3.33
C ASN A 8 7.23 23.13 -3.09
N ALA A 9 6.56 22.29 -3.90
CA ALA A 9 6.63 20.84 -3.71
C ALA A 9 8.05 20.27 -3.75
N ILE A 10 8.96 20.82 -4.55
CA ILE A 10 10.34 20.32 -4.65
C ILE A 10 11.06 20.53 -3.31
N LEU A 11 10.94 21.72 -2.73
CA LEU A 11 11.53 22.04 -1.43
C LEU A 11 10.87 21.22 -0.32
N ALA A 12 9.54 21.10 -0.33
CA ALA A 12 8.80 20.28 0.63
C ALA A 12 9.27 18.81 0.58
N THR A 13 9.39 18.24 -0.62
CA THR A 13 9.89 16.87 -0.84
C THR A 13 11.31 16.70 -0.32
N GLY A 14 12.20 17.65 -0.62
CA GLY A 14 13.58 17.63 -0.12
C GLY A 14 13.65 17.64 1.41
N LEU A 15 12.83 18.48 2.06
CA LEU A 15 12.73 18.52 3.52
C LEU A 15 12.20 17.20 4.10
N ILE A 16 11.12 16.66 3.52
CA ILE A 16 10.54 15.38 3.96
C ILE A 16 11.58 14.27 3.88
N ILE A 17 12.30 14.13 2.76
CA ILE A 17 13.34 13.10 2.60
C ILE A 17 14.45 13.28 3.63
N VAL A 18 15.04 14.47 3.74
CA VAL A 18 16.21 14.69 4.59
C VAL A 18 15.84 14.52 6.07
N ILE A 19 14.79 15.20 6.52
CA ILE A 19 14.36 15.17 7.93
C ILE A 19 13.78 13.80 8.27
N GLY A 20 13.00 13.19 7.36
CA GLY A 20 12.47 11.84 7.51
C GLY A 20 13.58 10.81 7.70
N LEU A 21 14.59 10.81 6.81
CA LEU A 21 15.74 9.91 6.95
C LEU A 21 16.50 10.13 8.28
N LEU A 22 16.70 11.37 8.71
CA LEU A 22 17.28 11.68 10.03
C LEU A 22 16.44 11.11 11.18
N GLY A 23 15.10 11.21 11.08
CA GLY A 23 14.17 10.58 12.02
C GLY A 23 14.32 9.07 12.07
N GLY A 24 14.39 8.43 10.91
CA GLY A 24 14.62 6.99 10.79
C GLY A 24 15.96 6.54 11.38
N PHE A 25 17.04 7.28 11.14
CA PHE A 25 18.34 7.00 11.75
C PHE A 25 18.31 7.16 13.28
N THR A 26 17.62 8.19 13.77
CA THR A 26 17.47 8.44 15.20
C THR A 26 16.65 7.33 15.86
N ALA A 27 15.55 6.91 15.27
CA ALA A 27 14.74 5.79 15.74
C ALA A 27 15.57 4.50 15.84
N ARG A 28 16.34 4.19 14.79
CA ARG A 28 17.23 3.02 14.79
C ARG A 28 18.27 3.09 15.91
N LYS A 29 18.87 4.26 16.17
CA LYS A 29 19.83 4.46 17.27
C LYS A 29 19.19 4.21 18.64
N LEU A 30 17.90 4.53 18.78
CA LEU A 30 17.09 4.28 19.97
C LEU A 30 16.50 2.86 20.04
N LYS A 31 16.89 1.96 19.11
CA LYS A 31 16.37 0.58 18.97
C LYS A 31 14.88 0.49 18.58
N PHE A 32 14.33 1.53 17.96
CA PHE A 32 13.00 1.51 17.35
C PHE A 32 13.08 1.17 15.84
N PRO A 33 11.98 0.67 15.24
CA PRO A 33 11.86 0.53 13.79
C PRO A 33 12.02 1.88 13.08
N THR A 34 12.72 1.89 11.94
CA THR A 34 12.95 3.10 11.15
C THR A 34 11.64 3.81 10.75
N ILE A 35 10.60 3.04 10.39
CA ILE A 35 9.28 3.55 9.99
C ILE A 35 8.64 4.37 11.12
N SER A 36 8.80 3.95 12.38
CA SER A 36 8.31 4.72 13.53
C SER A 36 8.94 6.12 13.59
N GLY A 37 10.23 6.23 13.21
CA GLY A 37 10.92 7.52 13.09
C GLY A 37 10.35 8.40 11.99
N TYR A 38 10.02 7.83 10.83
CA TYR A 38 9.39 8.56 9.72
C TYR A 38 8.03 9.13 10.15
N ILE A 39 7.19 8.32 10.78
CA ILE A 39 5.86 8.74 11.27
C ILE A 39 5.98 9.87 12.30
N ILE A 40 6.88 9.73 13.29
CA ILE A 40 7.06 10.76 14.33
C ILE A 40 7.52 12.08 13.71
N ILE A 41 8.45 12.05 12.77
CA ILE A 41 8.90 13.26 12.05
C ILE A 41 7.75 13.86 11.24
N GLY A 42 6.98 13.05 10.51
CA GLY A 42 5.82 13.52 9.76
C GLY A 42 4.81 14.23 10.65
N ILE A 43 4.53 13.69 11.84
CA ILE A 43 3.67 14.31 12.85
C ILE A 43 4.26 15.66 13.31
N ILE A 44 5.56 15.72 13.61
CA ILE A 44 6.22 16.97 14.04
C ILE A 44 6.15 18.03 12.93
N ILE A 45 6.45 17.66 11.68
CA ILE A 45 6.37 18.55 10.51
C ILE A 45 4.94 19.10 10.35
N SER A 46 3.93 18.24 10.51
CA SER A 46 2.52 18.61 10.42
C SER A 46 2.10 19.56 11.56
N LEU A 47 2.44 19.24 12.81
CA LEU A 47 2.08 20.06 13.98
C LEU A 47 2.72 21.44 13.97
N LEU A 48 3.96 21.53 13.48
CA LEU A 48 4.67 22.80 13.33
C LEU A 48 4.24 23.56 12.06
N ASN A 49 3.36 22.99 11.23
CA ASN A 49 2.94 23.52 9.93
C ASN A 49 4.14 23.97 9.07
N ILE A 50 5.23 23.17 9.06
CA ILE A 50 6.45 23.48 8.30
C ILE A 50 6.16 23.47 6.79
N ILE A 51 5.24 22.59 6.37
CA ILE A 51 4.80 22.46 4.98
C ILE A 51 3.35 22.96 4.90
N PRO A 52 3.05 23.93 4.02
CA PRO A 52 1.68 24.41 3.79
C PRO A 52 0.73 23.27 3.40
N ARG A 53 -0.50 23.31 3.92
CA ARG A 53 -1.50 22.25 3.68
C ARG A 53 -1.89 22.14 2.21
N GLU A 54 -1.87 23.25 1.48
CA GLU A 54 -2.19 23.32 0.05
C GLU A 54 -1.22 22.46 -0.78
N ILE A 55 0.05 22.41 -0.38
CA ILE A 55 1.08 21.58 -1.02
C ILE A 55 0.89 20.11 -0.65
N VAL A 56 0.55 19.83 0.61
CA VAL A 56 0.27 18.47 1.10
C VAL A 56 -0.94 17.85 0.43
N ASP A 57 -2.05 18.58 0.36
CA ASP A 57 -3.33 18.08 -0.17
C ASP A 57 -3.41 18.13 -1.70
N GLY A 58 -2.46 18.81 -2.35
CA GLY A 58 -2.42 19.02 -3.80
C GLY A 58 -1.19 18.42 -4.46
N GLU A 59 -0.09 19.17 -4.45
CA GLU A 59 1.11 18.87 -5.25
C GLU A 59 1.82 17.58 -4.82
N LEU A 60 1.79 17.23 -3.53
CA LEU A 60 2.46 16.02 -3.01
C LEU A 60 1.71 14.71 -3.31
N ASN A 61 0.46 14.76 -3.80
CA ASN A 61 -0.30 13.56 -4.18
C ASN A 61 0.44 12.71 -5.23
N ILE A 62 1.19 13.34 -6.15
CA ILE A 62 2.01 12.62 -7.13
C ILE A 62 3.04 11.71 -6.46
N ILE A 63 3.60 12.13 -5.32
CA ILE A 63 4.60 11.38 -4.57
C ILE A 63 3.95 10.22 -3.84
N THR A 64 2.77 10.45 -3.25
CA THR A 64 1.95 9.42 -2.64
C THR A 64 1.61 8.32 -3.64
N ASP A 65 1.11 8.70 -4.83
CA ASP A 65 0.73 7.76 -5.90
C ASP A 65 1.92 6.93 -6.40
N ILE A 66 3.07 7.58 -6.63
CA ILE A 66 4.29 6.89 -7.03
C ILE A 66 4.75 5.93 -5.94
N SER A 67 4.74 6.37 -4.68
CA SER A 67 5.19 5.56 -3.55
C SER A 67 4.30 4.33 -3.37
N LEU A 68 2.98 4.50 -3.45
CA LEU A 68 1.98 3.43 -3.43
C LEU A 68 2.15 2.45 -4.61
N GLY A 69 2.46 2.95 -5.80
CA GLY A 69 2.78 2.11 -6.95
C GLY A 69 4.03 1.25 -6.72
N ILE A 70 5.09 1.83 -6.14
CA ILE A 70 6.31 1.09 -5.82
C ILE A 70 6.05 0.06 -4.71
N ILE A 71 5.35 0.45 -3.65
CA ILE A 71 4.95 -0.47 -2.56
C ILE A 71 4.14 -1.64 -3.12
N GLY A 72 3.13 -1.36 -3.96
CA GLY A 72 2.34 -2.38 -4.64
C GLY A 72 3.22 -3.35 -5.45
N TYR A 73 4.14 -2.82 -6.26
CA TYR A 73 5.09 -3.63 -7.02
C TYR A 73 5.93 -4.56 -6.14
N LEU A 74 6.46 -4.05 -5.02
CA LEU A 74 7.26 -4.83 -4.08
C LEU A 74 6.44 -5.92 -3.38
N VAL A 75 5.22 -5.60 -2.94
CA VAL A 75 4.25 -6.57 -2.39
C VAL A 75 3.99 -7.69 -3.41
N GLY A 76 3.74 -7.33 -4.68
CA GLY A 76 3.58 -8.29 -5.76
C GLY A 76 4.78 -9.21 -5.95
N GLY A 77 6.00 -8.69 -5.76
CA GLY A 77 7.24 -9.46 -5.77
C GLY A 77 7.37 -10.50 -4.65
N GLY A 78 6.67 -10.31 -3.52
CA GLY A 78 6.60 -11.29 -2.45
C GLY A 78 5.81 -12.56 -2.80
N LEU A 79 4.87 -12.47 -3.74
CA LEU A 79 3.86 -13.49 -4.05
C LEU A 79 4.37 -14.60 -4.99
N TYR A 80 5.48 -15.23 -4.65
CA TYR A 80 6.08 -16.30 -5.45
C TYR A 80 5.37 -17.66 -5.28
N LEU A 81 4.57 -18.04 -6.30
CA LEU A 81 3.67 -19.20 -6.24
C LEU A 81 4.38 -20.53 -5.95
N LYS A 82 5.60 -20.74 -6.46
CA LYS A 82 6.32 -22.00 -6.20
C LYS A 82 6.71 -22.16 -4.74
N LYS A 83 6.99 -21.05 -4.04
CA LYS A 83 7.24 -21.05 -2.60
C LYS A 83 5.92 -21.16 -1.84
N LEU A 84 4.89 -20.41 -2.25
CA LEU A 84 3.56 -20.45 -1.64
C LEU A 84 2.90 -21.85 -1.67
N LYS A 85 3.00 -22.56 -2.80
CA LYS A 85 2.45 -23.92 -2.95
C LYS A 85 3.04 -24.95 -1.99
N LYS A 86 4.25 -24.73 -1.47
CA LYS A 86 4.89 -25.65 -0.51
C LYS A 86 4.22 -25.64 0.86
N PHE A 87 3.45 -24.60 1.15
CA PHE A 87 2.95 -24.35 2.49
C PHE A 87 1.57 -24.99 2.77
N GLY A 88 0.94 -25.63 1.77
CA GLY A 88 -0.13 -26.61 1.98
C GLY A 88 -1.54 -26.05 2.22
N LYS A 89 -2.46 -26.95 2.62
CA LYS A 89 -3.90 -26.65 2.79
C LYS A 89 -4.22 -25.70 3.93
N SER A 90 -3.38 -25.63 4.97
CA SER A 90 -3.63 -24.81 6.15
C SER A 90 -3.73 -23.33 5.82
N ILE A 91 -2.89 -22.82 4.92
CA ILE A 91 -2.92 -21.40 4.51
C ILE A 91 -4.17 -21.05 3.73
N ALA A 92 -4.60 -21.93 2.83
CA ALA A 92 -5.82 -21.72 2.07
C ALA A 92 -7.07 -21.60 2.96
N ILE A 93 -6.99 -22.07 4.21
CA ILE A 93 -8.06 -21.94 5.21
C ILE A 93 -7.77 -20.76 6.14
N ILE A 94 -6.58 -20.67 6.74
CA ILE A 94 -6.28 -19.66 7.77
C ILE A 94 -6.37 -18.25 7.20
N THR A 95 -5.69 -18.00 6.08
CA THR A 95 -5.57 -16.67 5.48
C THR A 95 -6.92 -15.99 5.18
N PRO A 96 -7.90 -16.60 4.48
CA PRO A 96 -9.19 -15.94 4.27
C PRO A 96 -9.98 -15.77 5.56
N PHE A 97 -9.91 -16.73 6.50
CA PHE A 97 -10.66 -16.63 7.76
C PHE A 97 -10.12 -15.56 8.68
N GLU A 98 -8.80 -15.42 8.80
CA GLU A 98 -8.21 -14.38 9.65
C GLU A 98 -8.39 -12.99 9.04
N ALA A 99 -8.19 -12.84 7.73
CA ALA A 99 -8.32 -11.55 7.06
C ALA A 99 -9.78 -11.07 7.05
N LEU A 100 -10.73 -11.94 6.65
CA LEU A 100 -12.16 -11.61 6.71
C LEU A 100 -12.63 -11.44 8.16
N GLY A 101 -12.12 -12.26 9.08
CA GLY A 101 -12.41 -12.15 10.50
C GLY A 101 -11.99 -10.80 11.06
N ALA A 102 -10.75 -10.37 10.79
CA ALA A 102 -10.23 -9.06 11.18
C ALA A 102 -11.05 -7.93 10.55
N TRP A 103 -11.30 -8.00 9.24
CA TRP A 103 -12.09 -6.98 8.53
C TRP A 103 -13.48 -6.82 9.15
N VAL A 104 -14.23 -7.92 9.29
CA VAL A 104 -15.57 -7.90 9.86
C VAL A 104 -15.54 -7.43 11.31
N PHE A 105 -14.64 -7.97 12.12
CA PHE A 105 -14.56 -7.62 13.53
C PHE A 105 -14.23 -6.15 13.75
N VAL A 106 -13.27 -5.60 13.02
CA VAL A 106 -12.91 -4.17 13.12
C VAL A 106 -14.01 -3.28 12.56
N THR A 107 -14.63 -3.65 11.44
CA THR A 107 -15.78 -2.91 10.89
C THR A 107 -16.92 -2.82 11.90
N ILE A 108 -17.28 -3.95 12.51
CA ILE A 108 -18.28 -4.03 13.58
C ILE A 108 -17.85 -3.17 14.77
N SER A 109 -16.61 -3.31 15.23
CA SER A 109 -16.10 -2.57 16.38
C SER A 109 -16.15 -1.05 16.15
N VAL A 110 -15.75 -0.57 14.98
CA VAL A 110 -15.82 0.85 14.62
C VAL A 110 -17.27 1.33 14.48
N LEU A 111 -18.17 0.52 13.90
CA LEU A 111 -19.59 0.86 13.82
C LEU A 111 -20.24 1.01 15.20
N PHE A 112 -19.93 0.11 16.13
CA PHE A 112 -20.53 0.10 17.47
C PHE A 112 -19.89 1.11 18.42
N LEU A 113 -18.56 1.24 18.41
CA LEU A 113 -17.83 2.11 19.34
C LEU A 113 -17.61 3.53 18.78
N GLY A 114 -17.56 3.68 17.45
CA GLY A 114 -17.33 4.95 16.76
C GLY A 114 -18.25 6.08 17.21
N PRO A 115 -19.59 5.89 17.28
CA PRO A 115 -20.51 6.92 17.76
C PRO A 115 -20.23 7.41 19.19
N PHE A 116 -19.62 6.58 20.04
CA PHE A 116 -19.33 6.92 21.44
C PHE A 116 -17.92 7.48 21.65
N LEU A 117 -16.95 7.07 20.84
CA LEU A 117 -15.54 7.41 21.00
C LEU A 117 -15.08 8.53 20.07
N ILE A 118 -15.69 8.64 18.89
CA ILE A 118 -15.24 9.54 17.83
C ILE A 118 -16.27 10.67 17.72
N GLY A 119 -15.95 11.81 18.30
CA GLY A 119 -16.72 13.04 18.12
C GLY A 119 -16.55 13.58 16.71
N THR A 120 -17.17 12.95 15.72
CA THR A 120 -17.24 13.53 14.38
C THR A 120 -18.14 14.76 14.47
N GLY A 121 -17.67 15.93 14.03
CA GLY A 121 -18.46 17.17 13.96
C GLY A 121 -19.63 17.12 12.97
N VAL A 122 -20.15 15.93 12.70
CA VAL A 122 -21.28 15.63 11.84
C VAL A 122 -22.55 16.00 12.58
N SER A 123 -23.43 16.74 11.92
CA SER A 123 -24.66 17.32 12.48
C SER A 123 -25.65 16.29 13.07
N ASN A 124 -25.41 14.99 12.86
CA ASN A 124 -26.22 13.89 13.36
C ASN A 124 -25.34 12.70 13.82
N PRO A 125 -24.60 12.82 14.93
CA PRO A 125 -23.62 11.82 15.41
C PRO A 125 -24.21 10.44 15.74
N THR A 126 -25.53 10.36 15.86
CA THR A 126 -26.28 9.18 16.30
C THR A 126 -26.63 8.18 15.20
N SER A 127 -26.40 8.53 13.92
CA SER A 127 -26.70 7.61 12.81
C SER A 127 -25.49 6.70 12.56
N PHE A 128 -25.64 5.41 12.88
CA PHE A 128 -24.66 4.35 12.57
C PHE A 128 -24.15 4.40 11.12
N TYR A 129 -25.00 4.83 10.18
CA TYR A 129 -24.67 4.99 8.77
C TYR A 129 -23.53 5.98 8.49
N SER A 130 -23.32 7.00 9.33
CA SER A 130 -22.27 8.00 9.14
C SER A 130 -20.87 7.42 9.35
N TYR A 131 -20.73 6.35 10.14
CA TYR A 131 -19.45 5.69 10.42
C TYR A 131 -19.16 4.51 9.49
N LEU A 132 -20.14 4.06 8.70
CA LEU A 132 -20.02 2.86 7.88
C LEU A 132 -18.88 2.95 6.82
N PRO A 133 -18.73 4.04 6.04
CA PRO A 133 -17.62 4.16 5.10
C PRO A 133 -16.24 4.06 5.79
N MET A 134 -16.09 4.80 6.90
CA MET A 134 -14.86 4.76 7.70
C MET A 134 -14.60 3.36 8.29
N ALA A 135 -15.64 2.71 8.82
CA ALA A 135 -15.53 1.38 9.41
C ALA A 135 -15.10 0.33 8.38
N ILE A 136 -15.64 0.38 7.16
CA ILE A 136 -15.27 -0.54 6.07
C ILE A 136 -13.80 -0.35 5.68
N ILE A 137 -13.35 0.90 5.53
CA ILE A 137 -11.95 1.20 5.17
C ILE A 137 -11.00 0.78 6.30
N LEU A 138 -11.29 1.14 7.55
CA LEU A 138 -10.46 0.75 8.70
C LEU A 138 -10.41 -0.77 8.89
N GLY A 139 -11.54 -1.44 8.69
CA GLY A 139 -11.58 -2.89 8.69
C GLY A 139 -10.72 -3.49 7.56
N ALA A 140 -10.76 -2.93 6.35
CA ALA A 140 -9.93 -3.40 5.25
C ALA A 140 -8.42 -3.21 5.53
N ILE A 141 -8.04 -2.08 6.11
CA ILE A 141 -6.65 -1.79 6.51
C ILE A 141 -6.19 -2.77 7.61
N SER A 142 -7.09 -3.20 8.50
CA SER A 142 -6.76 -4.13 9.58
C SER A 142 -6.33 -5.53 9.11
N CYS A 143 -6.57 -5.88 7.84
CA CYS A 143 -6.09 -7.12 7.25
C CYS A 143 -4.56 -7.16 7.08
N ALA A 144 -3.89 -6.00 7.02
CA ALA A 144 -2.45 -5.93 6.77
C ALA A 144 -1.66 -6.32 8.02
N THR A 145 -0.66 -7.19 7.87
CA THR A 145 0.25 -7.58 8.95
C THR A 145 1.71 -7.37 8.54
N ALA A 146 2.47 -6.63 9.37
CA ALA A 146 3.86 -6.30 9.03
C ALA A 146 4.82 -7.46 9.38
N PRO A 147 5.67 -7.94 8.44
CA PRO A 147 6.58 -9.07 8.68
C PRO A 147 7.78 -8.78 9.56
N ALA A 148 8.15 -7.50 9.75
CA ALA A 148 9.48 -7.15 10.24
C ALA A 148 9.81 -7.72 11.63
N ALA A 149 8.91 -7.53 12.61
CA ALA A 149 9.13 -7.98 13.98
C ALA A 149 9.08 -9.52 14.10
N THR A 150 8.11 -10.14 13.44
CA THR A 150 7.95 -11.60 13.40
C THR A 150 9.13 -12.27 12.73
N LEU A 151 9.60 -11.74 11.59
CA LEU A 151 10.78 -12.27 10.89
C LEU A 151 12.06 -12.10 11.70
N ALA A 152 12.20 -11.01 12.46
CA ALA A 152 13.33 -10.80 13.35
C ALA A 152 13.40 -11.89 14.44
N ILE A 153 12.28 -12.16 15.12
CA ILE A 153 12.19 -13.20 16.15
C ILE A 153 12.44 -14.59 15.56
N VAL A 154 11.84 -14.90 14.40
CA VAL A 154 12.06 -16.19 13.74
C VAL A 154 13.54 -16.40 13.39
N ARG A 155 14.25 -15.35 12.96
CA ARG A 155 15.68 -15.43 12.66
C ARG A 155 16.52 -15.54 13.93
N GLU A 156 16.21 -14.75 14.96
CA GLU A 156 16.97 -14.72 16.22
C GLU A 156 16.93 -16.06 16.96
N TYR A 157 15.76 -16.71 16.97
CA TYR A 157 15.59 -18.02 17.59
C TYR A 157 15.83 -19.19 16.64
N GLU A 158 16.22 -18.92 15.38
CA GLU A 158 16.33 -19.92 14.31
C GLU A 158 15.10 -20.85 14.27
N ALA A 159 13.92 -20.26 14.47
CA ALA A 159 12.70 -21.02 14.71
C ALA A 159 12.27 -21.75 13.45
N ILE A 160 12.25 -23.08 13.49
CA ILE A 160 11.87 -23.94 12.36
C ILE A 160 10.72 -24.84 12.78
N GLY A 161 9.67 -24.88 11.96
CA GLY A 161 8.53 -25.76 12.20
C GLY A 161 7.32 -25.44 11.32
N PRO A 162 6.26 -26.27 11.39
CA PRO A 162 5.05 -26.09 10.60
C PRO A 162 4.34 -24.77 10.93
N PHE A 163 4.34 -24.36 12.20
CA PHE A 163 3.77 -23.08 12.63
C PHE A 163 4.53 -21.89 12.01
N THR A 164 5.84 -21.80 12.21
CA THR A 164 6.67 -20.72 11.68
C THR A 164 6.59 -20.62 10.16
N THR A 165 6.59 -21.76 9.49
CA THR A 165 6.46 -21.83 8.03
C THR A 165 5.10 -21.31 7.54
N THR A 166 4.03 -21.68 8.25
CA THR A 166 2.66 -21.21 7.96
C THR A 166 2.54 -19.71 8.21
N LEU A 167 3.03 -19.24 9.36
CA LEU A 167 3.03 -17.83 9.75
C LEU A 167 3.75 -16.95 8.71
N LEU A 168 4.97 -17.32 8.33
CA LEU A 168 5.74 -16.55 7.34
C LEU A 168 5.07 -16.51 5.96
N ALA A 169 4.30 -17.53 5.60
CA ALA A 169 3.59 -17.57 4.34
C ALA A 169 2.33 -16.70 4.37
N ILE A 170 1.59 -16.74 5.48
CA ILE A 170 0.41 -15.92 5.73
C ILE A 170 0.76 -14.44 5.64
N ILE A 171 1.80 -14.00 6.35
CA ILE A 171 2.20 -12.59 6.40
C ILE A 171 2.47 -12.03 4.99
N VAL A 172 3.03 -12.85 4.08
CA VAL A 172 3.29 -12.45 2.69
C VAL A 172 1.99 -12.31 1.88
N LEU A 173 0.95 -13.08 2.22
CA LEU A 173 -0.36 -13.01 1.57
C LEU A 173 -1.23 -11.88 2.12
N ASP A 174 -1.08 -11.54 3.39
CA ASP A 174 -1.88 -10.53 4.07
C ASP A 174 -1.78 -9.16 3.42
N ASP A 175 -0.58 -8.73 3.03
CA ASP A 175 -0.39 -7.44 2.32
C ASP A 175 -1.20 -7.40 1.02
N ALA A 176 -1.22 -8.52 0.27
CA ALA A 176 -1.99 -8.60 -0.96
C ALA A 176 -3.49 -8.59 -0.71
N ILE A 177 -3.94 -9.26 0.34
CA ILE A 177 -5.35 -9.28 0.74
C ILE A 177 -5.78 -7.92 1.24
N ALA A 178 -4.95 -7.22 2.01
CA ALA A 178 -5.21 -5.88 2.48
C ALA A 178 -5.33 -4.89 1.33
N VAL A 179 -4.46 -4.96 0.31
CA VAL A 179 -4.58 -4.13 -0.90
C VAL A 179 -5.90 -4.39 -1.62
N ILE A 180 -6.30 -5.66 -1.78
CA ILE A 180 -7.58 -6.01 -2.41
C ILE A 180 -8.76 -5.53 -1.56
N ALA A 181 -8.72 -5.80 -0.25
CA ALA A 181 -9.74 -5.39 0.70
C ALA A 181 -9.87 -3.86 0.73
N TYR A 182 -8.77 -3.12 0.71
CA TYR A 182 -8.74 -1.66 0.66
C TYR A 182 -9.36 -1.15 -0.64
N SER A 183 -8.98 -1.72 -1.79
CA SER A 183 -9.55 -1.36 -3.09
C SER A 183 -11.06 -1.60 -3.13
N VAL A 184 -11.53 -2.73 -2.59
CA VAL A 184 -12.98 -3.00 -2.49
C VAL A 184 -13.64 -2.02 -1.51
N GLY A 185 -13.05 -1.86 -0.33
CA GLY A 185 -13.59 -1.05 0.76
C GLY A 185 -13.68 0.43 0.40
N SER A 186 -12.71 0.99 -0.31
CA SER A 186 -12.71 2.38 -0.77
C SER A 186 -13.83 2.63 -1.78
N ASN A 187 -13.98 1.78 -2.80
CA ASN A 187 -15.05 1.87 -3.79
C ASN A 187 -16.45 1.78 -3.16
N VAL A 188 -16.64 0.84 -2.23
CA VAL A 188 -17.90 0.70 -1.48
C VAL A 188 -18.16 1.95 -0.65
N SER A 189 -17.14 2.47 0.04
CA SER A 189 -17.24 3.65 0.90
C SER A 189 -17.56 4.92 0.13
N GLU A 190 -16.92 5.13 -1.02
CA GLU A 190 -17.22 6.25 -1.91
C GLU A 190 -18.68 6.22 -2.39
N SER A 191 -19.16 5.03 -2.76
CA SER A 191 -20.56 4.82 -3.16
C SER A 191 -21.55 5.12 -2.02
N LEU A 192 -21.16 4.86 -0.77
CA LEU A 192 -21.96 5.19 0.42
C LEU A 192 -21.98 6.69 0.72
N ILE A 193 -20.86 7.39 0.52
CA ILE A 193 -20.72 8.83 0.80
C ILE A 193 -21.45 9.68 -0.25
N THR A 194 -21.31 9.34 -1.53
CA THR A 194 -21.92 10.10 -2.65
C THR A 194 -23.45 9.97 -2.72
N GLY A 195 -24.03 9.07 -1.92
CA GLY A 195 -25.46 8.93 -1.70
C GLY A 195 -26.16 8.04 -2.72
N PHE A 196 -27.11 7.23 -2.24
CA PHE A 196 -27.91 6.31 -3.06
C PHE A 196 -28.91 6.97 -4.01
N GLN A 197 -28.96 8.31 -4.07
CA GLN A 197 -29.92 9.00 -4.94
C GLN A 197 -29.44 8.93 -6.39
N ASN A 198 -30.07 8.04 -7.17
CA ASN A 198 -29.85 7.77 -8.60
C ASN A 198 -28.66 6.86 -8.96
N ILE A 199 -28.17 6.03 -8.03
CA ILE A 199 -27.18 5.00 -8.37
C ILE A 199 -27.94 3.72 -8.75
N SER A 200 -27.93 3.36 -10.05
CA SER A 200 -28.46 2.07 -10.48
C SER A 200 -27.63 0.93 -9.88
N LEU A 201 -28.24 -0.23 -9.62
CA LEU A 201 -27.55 -1.46 -9.19
C LEU A 201 -26.31 -1.76 -10.05
N TYR A 202 -26.34 -1.35 -11.32
CA TYR A 202 -25.20 -1.43 -12.23
C TYR A 202 -23.99 -0.61 -11.74
N ARG A 203 -24.15 0.64 -11.31
CA ARG A 203 -23.01 1.43 -10.78
C ARG A 203 -22.41 0.81 -9.52
N MET A 204 -23.24 0.28 -8.62
CA MET A 204 -22.78 -0.30 -7.35
C MET A 204 -21.93 -1.56 -7.53
N LEU A 205 -22.24 -2.39 -8.51
CA LEU A 205 -21.52 -3.65 -8.74
C LEU A 205 -20.53 -3.57 -9.88
N ALA A 206 -20.85 -2.88 -10.98
CA ALA A 206 -19.99 -2.83 -12.15
C ALA A 206 -18.75 -1.97 -11.93
N ILE A 207 -18.85 -0.82 -11.24
CA ILE A 207 -17.68 0.06 -11.04
C ILE A 207 -16.57 -0.64 -10.25
N PRO A 208 -16.81 -1.23 -9.06
CA PRO A 208 -15.76 -1.91 -8.31
C PRO A 208 -15.20 -3.12 -9.06
N ILE A 209 -16.04 -3.84 -9.82
CA ILE A 209 -15.59 -4.96 -10.65
C ILE A 209 -14.69 -4.48 -11.79
N ILE A 210 -15.07 -3.39 -12.47
CA ILE A 210 -14.28 -2.79 -13.54
C ILE A 210 -12.94 -2.29 -12.98
N ASP A 211 -12.94 -1.66 -11.81
CA ASP A 211 -11.71 -1.23 -11.14
C ASP A 211 -10.78 -2.43 -10.88
N ILE A 212 -11.27 -3.48 -10.19
CA ILE A 212 -10.46 -4.65 -9.84
C ILE A 212 -9.97 -5.38 -11.09
N VAL A 213 -10.87 -5.70 -12.02
CA VAL A 213 -10.53 -6.45 -13.24
C VAL A 213 -9.64 -5.62 -14.15
N GLY A 214 -9.91 -4.32 -14.28
CA GLY A 214 -9.11 -3.39 -15.06
C GLY A 214 -7.70 -3.23 -14.50
N SER A 215 -7.57 -3.09 -13.17
CA SER A 215 -6.29 -3.04 -12.47
C SER A 215 -5.47 -4.31 -12.69
N ILE A 216 -6.10 -5.49 -12.53
CA ILE A 216 -5.45 -6.78 -12.77
C ILE A 216 -5.03 -6.92 -14.24
N LEU A 217 -5.89 -6.53 -15.18
CA LEU A 217 -5.60 -6.61 -16.61
C LEU A 217 -4.42 -5.69 -16.99
N LEU A 218 -4.44 -4.44 -16.53
CA LEU A 218 -3.37 -3.47 -16.75
C LEU A 218 -2.04 -3.98 -16.20
N GLY A 219 -2.02 -4.40 -14.93
CA GLY A 219 -0.84 -4.95 -14.29
C GLY A 219 -0.32 -6.22 -14.99
N THR A 220 -1.23 -7.04 -15.50
CA THR A 220 -0.87 -8.24 -16.28
C THR A 220 -0.17 -7.87 -17.58
N ILE A 221 -0.74 -6.94 -18.35
CA ILE A 221 -0.18 -6.47 -19.62
C ILE A 221 1.22 -5.88 -19.39
N LEU A 222 1.35 -4.97 -18.43
CA LEU A 222 2.64 -4.34 -18.13
C LEU A 222 3.64 -5.34 -17.53
N GLY A 223 3.21 -6.28 -16.69
CA GLY A 223 4.06 -7.33 -16.13
C GLY A 223 4.65 -8.25 -17.20
N PHE A 224 3.85 -8.66 -18.19
CA PHE A 224 4.37 -9.42 -19.34
C PHE A 224 5.31 -8.57 -20.21
N GLY A 225 4.95 -7.31 -20.48
CA GLY A 225 5.79 -6.39 -21.23
C GLY A 225 7.16 -6.19 -20.58
N LEU A 226 7.18 -5.90 -19.28
CA LEU A 226 8.40 -5.71 -18.50
C LEU A 226 9.22 -7.01 -18.39
N THR A 227 8.56 -8.17 -18.24
CA THR A 227 9.23 -9.48 -18.27
C THR A 227 9.92 -9.76 -19.62
N TYR A 228 9.33 -9.30 -20.72
CA TYR A 228 9.93 -9.44 -22.06
C TYR A 228 11.11 -8.49 -22.25
N ILE A 229 10.91 -7.19 -22.00
CA ILE A 229 11.93 -6.15 -22.19
C ILE A 229 13.12 -6.34 -21.23
N GLY A 230 12.84 -6.70 -19.97
CA GLY A 230 13.85 -6.87 -18.93
C GLY A 230 14.91 -7.91 -19.25
N ARG A 231 14.61 -8.89 -20.12
CA ARG A 231 15.58 -9.91 -20.56
C ARG A 231 16.72 -9.35 -21.40
N PHE A 232 16.50 -8.20 -22.04
CA PHE A 232 17.50 -7.56 -22.90
C PHE A 232 18.41 -6.59 -22.14
N ILE A 233 18.04 -6.23 -20.90
CA ILE A 233 18.73 -5.23 -20.10
C ILE A 233 19.66 -5.93 -19.11
N LYS A 234 20.97 -5.68 -19.23
CA LYS A 234 22.00 -6.30 -18.37
C LYS A 234 22.57 -5.35 -17.31
N LYS A 235 22.42 -4.04 -17.48
CA LYS A 235 23.01 -3.03 -16.58
C LYS A 235 21.99 -2.59 -15.54
N LYS A 236 22.37 -2.61 -14.25
CA LYS A 236 21.49 -2.23 -13.13
C LYS A 236 20.88 -0.82 -13.25
N PRO A 237 21.60 0.24 -13.69
CA PRO A 237 20.98 1.57 -13.85
C PRO A 237 19.89 1.61 -14.93
N GLN A 238 20.09 0.89 -16.03
CA GLN A 238 19.09 0.78 -17.11
C GLN A 238 17.89 -0.05 -16.64
N LEU A 239 18.13 -1.06 -15.79
CA LEU A 239 17.08 -1.87 -15.20
C LEU A 239 16.23 -1.06 -14.22
N LEU A 240 16.86 -0.22 -13.39
CA LEU A 240 16.15 0.73 -12.53
C LEU A 240 15.25 1.65 -13.36
N ALA A 241 15.79 2.22 -14.44
CA ALA A 241 15.03 3.14 -15.30
C ALA A 241 13.80 2.47 -15.95
N ILE A 242 13.93 1.23 -16.46
CA ILE A 242 12.79 0.55 -17.08
C ILE A 242 11.76 0.08 -16.06
N VAL A 243 12.19 -0.39 -14.87
CA VAL A 243 11.26 -0.84 -13.82
C VAL A 243 10.54 0.36 -13.22
N GLY A 244 11.27 1.42 -12.84
CA GLY A 244 10.68 2.67 -12.34
C GLY A 244 9.76 3.31 -13.37
N GLY A 245 10.17 3.37 -14.64
CA GLY A 245 9.34 3.87 -15.73
C GLY A 245 8.07 3.06 -15.94
N ALA A 246 8.13 1.73 -15.82
CA ALA A 246 6.95 0.87 -15.90
C ALA A 246 5.99 1.06 -14.72
N ILE A 247 6.52 1.28 -13.51
CA ILE A 247 5.71 1.62 -12.32
C ILE A 247 5.01 2.95 -12.53
N PHE A 248 5.73 3.99 -12.97
CA PHE A 248 5.13 5.31 -13.19
C PHE A 248 4.09 5.28 -14.31
N LEU A 249 4.37 4.52 -15.38
CA LEU A 249 3.40 4.27 -16.45
C LEU A 249 2.17 3.55 -15.89
N CYS A 250 2.35 2.52 -15.05
CA CYS A 250 1.23 1.78 -14.47
C CYS A 250 0.37 2.68 -13.58
N VAL A 251 0.98 3.51 -12.73
CA VAL A 251 0.31 4.51 -11.88
C VAL A 251 -0.44 5.55 -12.73
N GLY A 252 0.23 6.13 -13.73
CA GLY A 252 -0.39 7.16 -14.57
C GLY A 252 -1.57 6.61 -15.38
N VAL A 253 -1.43 5.41 -15.95
CA VAL A 253 -2.49 4.74 -16.69
C VAL A 253 -3.64 4.32 -15.76
N SER A 254 -3.34 3.77 -14.57
CA SER A 254 -4.40 3.42 -13.62
C SER A 254 -5.20 4.65 -13.21
N ASN A 255 -4.53 5.74 -12.86
CA ASN A 255 -5.19 6.99 -12.47
C ASN A 255 -6.04 7.57 -13.61
N ALA A 256 -5.54 7.52 -14.85
CA ALA A 256 -6.28 8.00 -16.02
C ALA A 256 -7.57 7.20 -16.30
N PHE A 257 -7.58 5.90 -15.98
CA PHE A 257 -8.75 5.03 -16.16
C PHE A 257 -9.61 4.89 -14.89
N GLY A 258 -9.26 5.56 -13.78
CA GLY A 258 -9.95 5.41 -12.50
C GLY A 258 -9.79 4.01 -11.90
N LEU A 259 -8.62 3.41 -12.08
CA LEU A 259 -8.25 2.08 -11.59
C LEU A 259 -7.32 2.18 -10.37
N SER A 260 -7.30 1.15 -9.54
CA SER A 260 -6.44 0.99 -8.39
C SER A 260 -4.97 0.81 -8.79
N SER A 261 -4.19 1.89 -8.61
CA SER A 261 -2.76 1.94 -8.90
C SER A 261 -1.97 0.90 -8.11
N ILE A 262 -2.32 0.68 -6.84
CA ILE A 262 -1.67 -0.28 -5.97
C ILE A 262 -1.92 -1.72 -6.47
N LEU A 263 -3.18 -2.06 -6.77
CA LEU A 263 -3.55 -3.39 -7.25
C LEU A 263 -2.94 -3.70 -8.63
N ALA A 264 -2.90 -2.71 -9.52
CA ALA A 264 -2.28 -2.85 -10.83
C ALA A 264 -0.77 -3.10 -10.73
N ASN A 265 -0.05 -2.31 -9.93
CA ASN A 265 1.39 -2.50 -9.71
C ASN A 265 1.70 -3.80 -8.97
N MET A 266 0.85 -4.20 -8.00
CA MET A 266 0.96 -5.50 -7.34
C MET A 266 0.80 -6.66 -8.33
N THR A 267 -0.16 -6.57 -9.24
CA THR A 267 -0.34 -7.57 -10.29
C THR A 267 0.88 -7.62 -11.21
N MET A 268 1.45 -6.46 -11.57
CA MET A 268 2.68 -6.39 -12.35
C MET A 268 3.86 -7.10 -11.65
N GLY A 269 4.10 -6.80 -10.37
CA GLY A 269 5.13 -7.48 -9.56
C GLY A 269 4.90 -9.00 -9.46
N PHE A 270 3.64 -9.41 -9.24
CA PHE A 270 3.24 -10.82 -9.19
C PHE A 270 3.56 -11.58 -10.49
N ILE A 271 3.28 -10.97 -11.65
CA ILE A 271 3.61 -11.60 -12.95
C ILE A 271 5.12 -11.75 -13.12
N ILE A 272 5.89 -10.72 -12.79
CA ILE A 272 7.35 -10.72 -12.96
C ILE A 272 8.01 -11.79 -12.09
N VAL A 273 7.66 -11.86 -10.80
CA VAL A 273 8.26 -12.85 -9.88
C VAL A 273 7.94 -14.28 -10.30
N ASN A 274 6.76 -14.53 -10.88
CA ASN A 274 6.34 -15.88 -11.27
C ASN A 274 6.75 -16.30 -12.70
N ARG A 275 7.06 -15.34 -13.59
CA ARG A 275 7.41 -15.63 -14.98
C ARG A 275 8.90 -15.53 -15.29
N MET A 276 9.65 -14.68 -14.58
CA MET A 276 11.06 -14.46 -14.84
C MET A 276 11.92 -15.32 -13.91
N LYS A 277 12.90 -16.06 -14.47
CA LYS A 277 13.80 -16.93 -13.67
C LYS A 277 14.80 -16.13 -12.82
N ASN A 278 15.35 -15.03 -13.36
CA ASN A 278 16.31 -14.16 -12.69
C ASN A 278 15.65 -12.82 -12.38
N ASN A 279 14.64 -12.84 -11.51
CA ASN A 279 13.83 -11.66 -11.17
C ASN A 279 14.47 -10.79 -10.07
N GLU A 280 15.46 -11.31 -9.32
CA GLU A 280 16.07 -10.66 -8.16
C GLU A 280 16.64 -9.29 -8.50
N ASP A 281 17.23 -9.13 -9.69
CA ASP A 281 17.76 -7.84 -10.12
C ASP A 281 16.65 -6.80 -10.37
N MET A 282 15.43 -7.20 -10.77
CA MET A 282 14.33 -6.27 -11.05
C MET A 282 13.75 -5.67 -9.77
N PHE A 283 13.59 -6.48 -8.73
CA PHE A 283 13.14 -6.00 -7.42
C PHE A 283 14.30 -5.35 -6.65
N GLY A 284 15.52 -5.88 -6.77
CA GLY A 284 16.69 -5.39 -6.07
C GLY A 284 17.06 -3.94 -6.42
N VAL A 285 16.87 -3.52 -7.68
CA VAL A 285 17.11 -2.11 -8.06
C VAL A 285 16.15 -1.14 -7.37
N ILE A 286 14.90 -1.56 -7.13
CA ILE A 286 13.89 -0.76 -6.42
C ILE A 286 14.13 -0.79 -4.91
N ASN A 287 14.48 -1.95 -4.33
CA ASN A 287 14.84 -2.06 -2.90
C ASN A 287 15.98 -1.12 -2.49
N ASN A 288 16.90 -0.81 -3.41
CA ASN A 288 17.99 0.14 -3.13
C ASN A 288 17.51 1.58 -2.89
N ILE A 289 16.32 1.95 -3.38
CA ILE A 289 15.72 3.28 -3.20
C ILE A 289 14.50 3.27 -2.26
N GLU A 290 14.11 2.10 -1.75
CA GLU A 290 12.99 1.89 -0.83
C GLU A 290 13.02 2.82 0.39
N GLY A 291 14.21 3.03 0.97
CA GLY A 291 14.36 3.92 2.12
C GLY A 291 14.00 5.37 1.83
N ILE A 292 14.22 5.85 0.60
CA ILE A 292 13.83 7.21 0.17
C ILE A 292 12.31 7.25 0.00
N ILE A 293 11.73 6.22 -0.62
CA ILE A 293 10.30 6.13 -0.89
C ILE A 293 9.50 6.12 0.42
N PHE A 294 9.89 5.30 1.40
CA PHE A 294 9.24 5.29 2.71
C PHE A 294 9.48 6.55 3.55
N ALA A 295 10.53 7.32 3.28
CA ALA A 295 10.71 8.61 3.94
C ALA A 295 9.80 9.68 3.33
N MET A 296 9.48 9.55 2.04
CA MET A 296 8.57 10.46 1.31
C MET A 296 7.08 10.17 1.56
N PHE A 297 6.75 8.90 1.80
CA PHE A 297 5.39 8.41 2.06
C PHE A 297 5.03 8.51 3.54
#